data_AF-A0A3R0XEC9-F1
#
_entry.id   AF-A0A3R0XEC9-F1
#
_cell.length_a   1.000
_cell.length_b   1.000
_cell.length_c   1.000
_cell.angle_alpha   90.00
_cell.angle_beta   90.00
_cell.angle_gamma   90.00
#
_symmetry.space_group_name_H-M   'P 1'
#
loop_
_entity.id
_entity.type
_entity.pdbx_description
1 polymer ?
#
loop_
_entity_poly.entity_id
_entity_poly.type
_entity_poly.pdbx_seq_one_letter_code
_entity_poly.pdbx_strand_id
1 'polypeptide(L)'
;MEPFKYICHYWGKSSKSLTKGNDIHLLIYHCLDVAAVADCWWDQSVVLQNAFCRNEMLSKQKVKAWLLFFIALHDIGKFDIRFQYKSAESWLKLNPATPSLNGPSTQMCRKFNHGAAGLYWFNQDSLSEQSPGDFFSFFDAAPHPYESWFPWVEAVTGHHGFILHSQDQDKSRWEMPASLASYAAQDKQAREEWISVLEALFLTPAGLSINDIPPDCSSLLAGFCSLADWLGSWTTTDTFLFKEDAPSGIQAVRTYFQDRQQDACRVLALSGLVSNKRRYDGVHALLDNGYQPRQLQVLVDALPTAPGLTVIEAPTGSGKTETALAYAWKLIDQQLADSVIFALPTQATANAMLSRMEANASRLFTSPNLILAHGNSRFNHLFQSIKSCAFTEQGQEEAWVQCCQWLSQSNKKVFLGQIGVCTIDQVLISVLPVKHRFIRGLGIGRSVLIVDEVHAYDTYMNGLLEAVLKAQADVG
;
A
#
# COMPACT_ATOMS: atom_id res chain seq x y z
N MET A 1 26.47 17.23 -11.06
CA MET A 1 26.72 16.52 -9.79
C MET A 1 27.29 15.16 -10.17
N GLU A 2 28.39 14.69 -9.57
CA GLU A 2 28.79 13.28 -9.76
C GLU A 2 27.69 12.42 -9.13
N PRO A 3 26.97 11.58 -9.90
CA PRO A 3 25.87 10.80 -9.34
C PRO A 3 26.44 9.74 -8.38
N PHE A 4 25.67 9.43 -7.34
CA PHE A 4 25.98 8.45 -6.28
C PHE A 4 26.98 8.92 -5.22
N LYS A 5 27.23 10.24 -5.14
CA LYS A 5 28.16 10.82 -4.17
C LYS A 5 27.60 10.83 -2.75
N TYR A 6 26.30 11.03 -2.58
CA TYR A 6 25.68 11.24 -1.27
C TYR A 6 24.75 10.10 -0.86
N ILE A 7 23.94 9.57 -1.78
CA ILE A 7 22.88 8.60 -1.47
C ILE A 7 23.38 7.23 -0.99
N CYS A 8 24.64 6.87 -1.25
CA CYS A 8 25.24 5.58 -0.87
C CYS A 8 25.63 5.50 0.61
N HIS A 9 25.54 6.61 1.34
CA HIS A 9 25.96 6.71 2.74
C HIS A 9 24.83 6.46 3.76
N TYR A 10 23.64 6.13 3.27
CA TYR A 10 22.42 6.02 4.08
C TYR A 10 21.89 4.58 4.06
N TRP A 11 21.60 4.03 5.24
CA TRP A 11 20.96 2.72 5.36
C TRP A 11 19.44 2.86 5.38
N GLY A 12 18.75 1.90 4.76
CA GLY A 12 17.28 1.78 4.78
C GLY A 12 16.80 0.72 5.76
N LYS A 13 17.53 -0.40 5.84
CA LYS A 13 17.36 -1.44 6.85
C LYS A 13 18.72 -1.79 7.48
N SER A 14 18.68 -2.15 8.75
CA SER A 14 19.83 -2.69 9.46
C SER A 14 19.35 -3.77 10.42
N SER A 15 19.97 -4.95 10.36
CA SER A 15 19.69 -6.06 11.27
C SER A 15 20.83 -6.23 12.25
N LYS A 16 20.53 -6.43 13.53
CA LYS A 16 21.50 -6.88 14.52
C LYS A 16 21.57 -8.40 14.47
N SER A 17 22.31 -8.96 13.52
CA SER A 17 22.58 -10.40 13.53
C SER A 17 23.59 -10.70 14.64
N LEU A 18 23.19 -11.53 15.61
CA LEU A 18 24.00 -11.92 16.77
C LEU A 18 25.27 -12.71 16.40
N THR A 19 25.44 -13.14 15.14
CA THR A 19 26.50 -14.07 14.72
C THR A 19 27.39 -13.59 13.58
N LYS A 20 27.06 -12.52 12.84
CA LYS A 20 27.84 -12.05 11.66
C LYS A 20 28.07 -10.54 11.55
N GLY A 21 27.74 -9.75 12.58
CA GLY A 21 27.78 -8.28 12.50
C GLY A 21 26.48 -7.70 11.94
N ASN A 22 26.36 -6.37 11.89
CA ASN A 22 25.14 -5.73 11.39
C ASN A 22 25.05 -5.84 9.87
N ASP A 23 24.09 -6.62 9.36
CA ASP A 23 23.77 -6.62 7.94
C ASP A 23 23.10 -5.27 7.60
N ILE A 24 23.64 -4.58 6.60
CA ILE A 24 23.16 -3.29 6.11
C ILE A 24 22.52 -3.48 4.75
N HIS A 25 21.39 -2.83 4.55
CA HIS A 25 20.80 -2.67 3.23
C HIS A 25 20.63 -1.17 2.95
N LEU A 26 21.27 -0.69 1.88
CA LEU A 26 21.27 0.74 1.54
C LEU A 26 19.85 1.24 1.32
N LEU A 27 19.64 2.50 1.66
CA LEU A 27 18.33 3.15 1.56
C LEU A 27 17.79 3.13 0.13
N ILE A 28 18.65 3.43 -0.83
CA ILE A 28 18.29 3.43 -2.26
C ILE A 28 17.80 2.06 -2.73
N TYR A 29 18.43 0.97 -2.26
CA TYR A 29 18.03 -0.38 -2.65
C TYR A 29 16.67 -0.73 -2.02
N HIS A 30 16.42 -0.33 -0.78
CA HIS A 30 15.13 -0.57 -0.16
C HIS A 30 14.01 0.16 -0.91
N CYS A 31 14.23 1.43 -1.25
CA CYS A 31 13.26 2.20 -2.03
C CYS A 31 12.97 1.54 -3.39
N LEU A 32 13.97 0.93 -4.02
CA LEU A 32 13.81 0.18 -5.27
C LEU A 32 13.14 -1.17 -5.10
N ASP A 33 13.38 -1.88 -4.00
CA ASP A 33 12.69 -3.12 -3.65
C ASP A 33 11.18 -2.87 -3.52
N VAL A 34 10.81 -1.78 -2.84
CA VAL A 34 9.42 -1.33 -2.69
C VAL A 34 8.82 -0.92 -4.05
N ALA A 35 9.57 -0.19 -4.87
CA ALA A 35 9.14 0.15 -6.22
C ALA A 35 8.97 -1.10 -7.10
N ALA A 36 9.81 -2.14 -6.95
CA ALA A 36 9.71 -3.38 -7.71
C ALA A 36 8.43 -4.16 -7.35
N VAL A 37 8.05 -4.18 -6.07
CA VAL A 37 6.75 -4.72 -5.65
C VAL A 37 5.60 -3.94 -6.29
N ALA A 38 5.65 -2.61 -6.27
CA ALA A 38 4.63 -1.78 -6.88
C ALA A 38 4.53 -2.01 -8.40
N ASP A 39 5.67 -2.14 -9.08
CA ASP A 39 5.79 -2.42 -10.51
C ASP A 39 5.12 -3.75 -10.89
N CYS A 40 5.50 -4.83 -10.19
CA CYS A 40 4.92 -6.15 -10.37
C CYS A 40 3.42 -6.18 -10.05
N TRP A 41 2.97 -5.48 -9.01
CA TRP A 41 1.56 -5.46 -8.62
C TRP A 41 0.71 -4.67 -9.62
N TRP A 42 1.21 -3.54 -10.11
CA TRP A 42 0.56 -2.77 -11.17
C TRP A 42 0.27 -3.61 -12.41
N ASP A 43 1.25 -4.39 -12.88
CA ASP A 43 1.10 -5.22 -14.09
C ASP A 43 0.09 -6.36 -13.91
N GLN A 44 -0.14 -6.79 -12.67
CA GLN A 44 -1.02 -7.92 -12.34
C GLN A 44 -2.47 -7.51 -12.00
N SER A 45 -2.76 -6.22 -11.79
CA SER A 45 -4.11 -5.74 -11.44
C SER A 45 -4.60 -4.64 -12.38
N VAL A 46 -5.50 -5.01 -13.29
CA VAL A 46 -6.20 -4.05 -14.16
C VAL A 46 -7.09 -3.11 -13.33
N VAL A 47 -7.61 -3.57 -12.20
CA VAL A 47 -8.43 -2.77 -11.28
C VAL A 47 -7.62 -1.60 -10.72
N LEU A 48 -6.41 -1.88 -10.23
CA LEU A 48 -5.51 -0.82 -9.75
C LEU A 48 -5.12 0.12 -10.89
N GLN A 49 -4.77 -0.41 -12.07
CA GLN A 49 -4.47 0.43 -13.24
C GLN A 49 -5.60 1.41 -13.54
N ASN A 50 -6.85 0.95 -13.54
CA ASN A 50 -8.02 1.79 -13.79
C ASN A 50 -8.22 2.81 -12.66
N ALA A 51 -8.04 2.42 -11.40
CA ALA A 51 -8.19 3.31 -10.24
C ALA A 51 -7.12 4.43 -10.19
N PHE A 52 -5.95 4.23 -10.80
CA PHE A 52 -4.91 5.26 -10.91
C PHE A 52 -4.98 6.04 -12.23
N CYS A 53 -5.58 5.49 -13.30
CA CYS A 53 -5.65 6.12 -14.63
C CYS A 53 -7.00 6.80 -14.91
N ARG A 54 -7.71 7.28 -13.88
CA ARG A 54 -9.11 7.76 -14.03
C ARG A 54 -9.26 8.96 -14.97
N ASN A 55 -8.22 9.77 -15.11
CA ASN A 55 -8.18 10.84 -16.09
C ASN A 55 -7.40 10.36 -17.33
N GLU A 56 -8.09 10.26 -18.48
CA GLU A 56 -7.53 9.77 -19.75
C GLU A 56 -6.44 10.67 -20.38
N MET A 57 -5.98 11.71 -19.66
CA MET A 57 -4.98 12.66 -20.17
C MET A 57 -3.59 12.03 -20.36
N LEU A 58 -3.26 10.99 -19.60
CA LEU A 58 -1.96 10.32 -19.68
C LEU A 58 -2.11 8.84 -20.03
N SER A 59 -1.16 8.31 -20.79
CA SER A 59 -1.08 6.86 -21.05
C SER A 59 -0.76 6.09 -19.77
N LYS A 60 -1.21 4.84 -19.68
CA LYS A 60 -0.91 3.94 -18.53
C LYS A 60 0.59 3.87 -18.20
N GLN A 61 1.45 3.90 -19.22
CA GLN A 61 2.90 3.89 -19.06
C GLN A 61 3.40 5.15 -18.32
N LYS A 62 2.86 6.33 -18.64
CA LYS A 62 3.21 7.59 -17.99
C LYS A 62 2.69 7.66 -16.55
N VAL A 63 1.48 7.16 -16.30
CA VAL A 63 0.94 7.05 -14.93
C VAL A 63 1.79 6.10 -14.08
N LYS A 64 2.17 4.95 -14.64
CA LYS A 64 3.06 3.98 -13.97
C LYS A 64 4.42 4.60 -13.63
N ALA A 65 5.01 5.37 -14.55
CA ALA A 65 6.27 6.06 -14.30
C ALA A 65 6.20 7.00 -13.08
N TRP A 66 5.15 7.83 -13.00
CA TRP A 66 4.90 8.68 -11.83
C TRP A 66 4.67 7.87 -10.56
N LEU A 67 3.87 6.79 -10.64
CA LEU A 67 3.60 5.91 -9.51
C LEU A 67 4.90 5.34 -8.91
N LEU A 68 5.78 4.78 -9.75
CA LEU A 68 7.06 4.21 -9.31
C LEU A 68 8.00 5.28 -8.76
N PHE A 69 8.05 6.45 -9.41
CA PHE A 69 8.82 7.60 -8.94
C PHE A 69 8.41 8.00 -7.51
N PHE A 70 7.12 8.22 -7.25
CA PHE A 70 6.66 8.64 -5.93
C PHE A 70 6.75 7.52 -4.89
N ILE A 71 6.50 6.26 -5.24
CA ILE A 71 6.66 5.14 -4.30
C ILE A 71 8.12 5.01 -3.85
N ALA A 72 9.08 5.22 -4.74
CA ALA A 72 10.49 5.21 -4.36
C ALA A 72 10.91 6.41 -3.48
N LEU A 73 10.03 7.40 -3.28
CA LEU A 73 10.21 8.54 -2.36
C LEU A 73 9.57 8.33 -0.98
N HIS A 74 8.86 7.22 -0.73
CA HIS A 74 8.14 6.98 0.54
C HIS A 74 9.00 7.17 1.79
N ASP A 75 10.29 6.83 1.64
CA ASP A 75 11.29 6.80 2.69
C ASP A 75 12.30 7.96 2.59
N ILE A 76 12.02 9.01 1.81
CA ILE A 76 12.92 10.14 1.59
C ILE A 76 13.38 10.81 2.90
N GLY A 77 12.55 10.81 3.95
CA GLY A 77 12.94 11.33 5.25
C GLY A 77 13.94 10.47 6.03
N LYS A 78 14.35 9.31 5.51
CA LYS A 78 15.48 8.53 6.04
C LYS A 78 16.83 9.09 5.60
N PHE A 79 16.88 9.95 4.57
CA PHE A 79 18.02 10.84 4.29
C PHE A 79 18.04 11.98 5.32
N ASP A 80 18.15 11.61 6.59
CA ASP A 80 18.23 12.52 7.73
C ASP A 80 19.08 11.87 8.80
N ILE A 81 20.09 12.60 9.28
CA ILE A 81 21.03 12.12 10.29
C ILE A 81 20.34 11.57 11.56
N ARG A 82 19.20 12.14 11.96
CA ARG A 82 18.43 11.72 13.14
C ARG A 82 17.79 10.35 12.95
N PHE A 83 17.44 9.97 11.71
CA PHE A 83 17.05 8.60 11.40
C PHE A 83 18.27 7.68 11.38
N GLN A 84 19.33 8.07 10.68
CA GLN A 84 20.51 7.24 10.48
C GLN A 84 21.19 6.87 11.81
N TYR A 85 21.22 7.80 12.78
CA TYR A 85 21.75 7.56 14.13
C TYR A 85 20.84 6.71 15.02
N LYS A 86 19.67 6.25 14.56
CA LYS A 86 18.97 5.13 15.23
C LYS A 86 19.83 3.88 15.26
N SER A 87 20.73 3.71 14.29
CA SER A 87 21.85 2.76 14.33
C SER A 87 23.16 3.49 14.03
N ALA A 88 23.76 4.09 15.07
CA ALA A 88 25.04 4.79 14.93
C ALA A 88 26.16 3.90 14.37
N GLU A 89 26.17 2.60 14.71
CA GLU A 89 27.13 1.64 14.18
C GLU A 89 27.00 1.50 12.65
N SER A 90 25.77 1.35 12.14
CA SER A 90 25.52 1.23 10.70
C SER A 90 25.87 2.52 9.96
N TRP A 91 25.56 3.67 10.56
CA TRP A 91 25.95 4.97 10.01
C TRP A 91 27.47 5.12 9.91
N LEU A 92 28.21 4.81 10.98
CA LEU A 92 29.67 4.91 11.02
C LEU A 92 30.35 3.93 10.06
N LYS A 93 29.79 2.73 9.86
CA LYS A 93 30.28 1.76 8.86
C LYS A 93 30.18 2.35 7.44
N LEU A 94 29.10 3.05 7.11
CA LEU A 94 28.91 3.70 5.81
C LEU A 94 29.65 5.04 5.67
N ASN A 95 30.06 5.65 6.79
CA ASN A 95 30.68 6.97 6.85
C ASN A 95 31.96 6.97 7.71
N PRO A 96 32.98 6.14 7.41
CA PRO A 96 34.13 5.93 8.27
C PRO A 96 35.02 7.17 8.42
N ALA A 97 34.96 8.11 7.46
CA ALA A 97 35.70 9.37 7.50
C ALA A 97 35.03 10.45 8.36
N THR A 98 33.82 10.20 8.88
CA THR A 98 33.15 11.16 9.75
C THR A 98 33.74 11.05 11.15
N PRO A 99 34.47 12.08 11.66
CA PRO A 99 34.93 12.07 13.04
C PRO A 99 33.74 11.87 13.98
N SER A 100 33.96 11.19 15.11
CA SER A 100 32.95 10.87 16.15
C SER A 100 32.44 12.12 16.91
N LEU A 101 32.36 13.27 16.23
CA LEU A 101 31.85 14.52 16.75
C LEU A 101 30.33 14.47 16.87
N ASN A 102 29.84 14.88 18.04
CA ASN A 102 28.47 15.29 18.40
C ASN A 102 27.35 14.94 17.40
N GLY A 103 27.06 13.64 17.27
CA GLY A 103 25.86 13.17 16.56
C GLY A 103 24.57 13.60 17.28
N PRO A 104 23.40 13.44 16.63
CA PRO A 104 22.11 13.73 17.25
C PRO A 104 21.92 12.94 18.55
N SER A 105 21.25 13.56 19.52
CA SER A 105 20.97 12.90 20.80
C SER A 105 20.01 11.71 20.64
N THR A 106 20.13 10.71 21.52
CA THR A 106 19.24 9.52 21.53
C THR A 106 17.76 9.91 21.57
N GLN A 107 17.40 10.99 22.27
CA GLN A 107 16.01 11.45 22.36
C GLN A 107 15.51 12.00 21.02
N MET A 108 16.33 12.75 20.29
CA MET A 108 16.01 13.23 18.94
C MET A 108 15.77 12.05 18.00
N CYS A 109 16.69 11.09 17.99
CA CYS A 109 16.58 9.90 17.13
C CYS A 109 15.31 9.09 17.44
N ARG A 110 14.99 8.86 18.72
CA ARG A 110 13.80 8.09 19.13
C ARG A 110 12.48 8.77 18.73
N LYS A 111 12.38 10.09 18.84
CA LYS A 111 11.17 10.85 18.49
C LYS A 111 11.04 11.12 16.99
N PHE A 112 12.10 10.89 16.21
CA PHE A 112 12.13 11.15 14.78
C PHE A 112 11.22 10.20 13.99
N ASN A 113 10.27 10.78 13.25
CA ASN A 113 9.38 10.10 12.32
C ASN A 113 9.78 10.51 10.91
N HIS A 114 10.36 9.57 10.16
CA HIS A 114 10.88 9.84 8.82
C HIS A 114 9.78 10.08 7.78
N GLY A 115 8.55 9.58 7.98
CA GLY A 115 7.43 9.90 7.10
C GLY A 115 7.08 11.39 7.20
N ALA A 116 6.73 11.85 8.40
CA ALA A 116 6.41 13.25 8.64
C ALA A 116 7.59 14.19 8.28
N ALA A 117 8.81 13.83 8.66
CA ALA A 117 10.00 14.59 8.33
C ALA A 117 10.33 14.58 6.82
N GLY A 118 10.01 13.51 6.10
CA GLY A 118 10.17 13.44 4.65
C GLY A 118 9.31 14.46 3.92
N LEU A 119 8.03 14.57 4.30
CA LEU A 119 7.14 15.62 3.77
C LEU A 119 7.61 17.03 4.13
N TYR A 120 8.10 17.21 5.37
CA TYR A 120 8.68 18.47 5.81
C TYR A 120 9.86 18.88 4.93
N TRP A 121 10.84 17.98 4.75
CA TRP A 121 12.03 18.28 3.97
C TRP A 121 11.73 18.46 2.48
N PHE A 122 10.79 17.72 1.91
CA PHE A 122 10.34 17.95 0.53
C PHE A 122 9.85 19.39 0.32
N ASN A 123 9.06 19.90 1.28
CA ASN A 123 8.58 21.28 1.26
C ASN A 123 9.72 22.29 1.48
N GLN A 124 10.62 22.05 2.44
CA GLN A 124 11.68 23.00 2.79
C GLN A 124 12.83 23.08 1.79
N ASP A 125 13.29 21.94 1.25
CA ASP A 125 14.47 21.90 0.39
C ASP A 125 14.25 22.65 -0.93
N SER A 126 13.00 22.66 -1.39
CA SER A 126 12.56 23.31 -2.63
C SER A 126 12.29 24.81 -2.49
N LEU A 127 12.15 25.31 -1.26
CA LEU A 127 12.09 26.75 -1.01
C LEU A 127 13.50 27.30 -1.20
N SER A 128 13.68 28.19 -2.18
CA SER A 128 14.91 28.96 -2.32
C SER A 128 15.24 29.62 -0.98
N GLU A 129 16.51 29.66 -0.59
CA GLU A 129 16.98 30.46 0.56
C GLU A 129 16.52 31.91 0.33
N GLN A 130 15.36 32.28 0.91
CA GLN A 130 14.91 33.65 0.87
C GLN A 130 15.95 34.45 1.64
N SER A 131 16.60 35.38 0.94
CA SER A 131 17.57 36.27 1.55
C SER A 131 16.91 36.96 2.76
N PRO A 132 17.53 36.95 3.95
CA PRO A 132 16.90 37.38 5.21
C PRO A 132 16.77 38.93 5.33
N GLY A 133 16.37 39.61 4.26
CA GLY A 133 16.37 41.07 4.16
C GLY A 133 15.13 41.72 3.53
N ASP A 134 14.23 40.98 2.87
CA ASP A 134 13.09 41.60 2.19
C ASP A 134 11.81 41.54 3.04
N PHE A 135 11.59 42.61 3.82
CA PHE A 135 10.39 42.81 4.66
C PHE A 135 9.06 42.76 3.86
N PHE A 136 9.12 42.90 2.53
CA PHE A 136 7.95 42.88 1.65
C PHE A 136 7.58 41.49 1.10
N SER A 137 8.38 40.43 1.34
CA SER A 137 8.05 39.05 0.90
C SER A 137 6.93 38.39 1.73
N PHE A 138 6.45 39.06 2.78
CA PHE A 138 5.46 38.51 3.71
C PHE A 138 4.06 38.32 3.10
N PHE A 139 3.74 39.02 2.00
CA PHE A 139 2.41 39.00 1.40
C PHE A 139 2.29 38.16 0.11
N ASP A 140 3.41 37.80 -0.52
CA ASP A 140 3.46 36.96 -1.73
C ASP A 140 4.46 35.82 -1.53
N ALA A 141 4.07 34.81 -0.76
CA ALA A 141 4.80 33.55 -0.79
C ALA A 141 4.60 32.93 -2.18
N ALA A 142 5.65 32.95 -3.00
CA ALA A 142 5.62 32.29 -4.30
C ALA A 142 5.18 30.82 -4.13
N PRO A 143 4.29 30.31 -5.00
CA PRO A 143 3.85 28.92 -4.92
C PRO A 143 5.04 27.97 -5.03
N HIS A 144 4.97 26.86 -4.30
CA HIS A 144 6.03 25.87 -4.27
C HIS A 144 6.25 25.31 -5.69
N PRO A 145 7.50 25.15 -6.17
CA PRO A 145 7.77 24.74 -7.55
C PRO A 145 7.15 23.38 -7.91
N TYR A 146 6.97 22.52 -6.91
CA TYR A 146 6.32 21.20 -7.04
C TYR A 146 4.96 21.12 -6.31
N GLU A 147 4.15 22.19 -6.34
CA GLU A 147 2.85 22.21 -5.65
C GLU A 147 1.94 21.03 -6.05
N SER A 148 1.93 20.65 -7.32
CA SER A 148 1.16 19.51 -7.85
C SER A 148 1.62 18.14 -7.31
N TRP A 149 2.79 18.06 -6.69
CA TRP A 149 3.33 16.80 -6.14
C TRP A 149 2.84 16.54 -4.72
N PHE A 150 2.34 17.55 -3.99
CA PHE A 150 1.97 17.38 -2.58
C PHE A 150 1.00 16.22 -2.33
N PRO A 151 -0.09 16.02 -3.11
CA PRO A 151 -0.98 14.89 -2.89
C PRO A 151 -0.26 13.53 -2.96
N TRP A 152 0.71 13.39 -3.86
CA TRP A 152 1.53 12.18 -4.00
C TRP A 152 2.51 12.03 -2.84
N VAL A 153 3.25 13.08 -2.50
CA VAL A 153 4.26 13.06 -1.43
C VAL A 153 3.61 12.85 -0.07
N GLU A 154 2.50 13.53 0.23
CA GLU A 154 1.71 13.36 1.46
C GLU A 154 1.24 11.91 1.62
N ALA A 155 0.78 11.28 0.54
CA ALA A 155 0.34 9.89 0.55
C ALA A 155 1.49 8.89 0.80
N VAL A 156 2.59 8.99 0.06
CA VAL A 156 3.72 8.04 0.19
C VAL A 156 4.51 8.24 1.48
N THR A 157 4.66 9.47 1.97
CA THR A 157 5.31 9.73 3.26
C THR A 157 4.41 9.38 4.45
N GLY A 158 3.09 9.33 4.25
CA GLY A 158 2.10 8.87 5.23
C GLY A 158 2.04 7.35 5.44
N HIS A 159 2.86 6.57 4.72
CA HIS A 159 2.78 5.10 4.63
C HIS A 159 2.91 4.35 5.98
N HIS A 160 3.37 5.01 7.04
CA HIS A 160 3.46 4.44 8.39
C HIS A 160 2.25 4.67 9.30
N GLY A 161 1.20 5.34 8.80
CA GLY A 161 -0.11 5.23 9.42
C GLY A 161 -1.04 6.42 9.29
N PHE A 162 -0.53 7.63 9.15
CA PHE A 162 -1.34 8.83 8.97
C PHE A 162 -0.81 9.62 7.80
N ILE A 163 -1.71 10.03 6.92
CA ILE A 163 -1.42 11.03 5.89
C ILE A 163 -1.47 12.38 6.61
N LEU A 164 -0.36 13.11 6.55
CA LEU A 164 -0.28 14.48 7.06
C LEU A 164 -0.36 15.40 5.85
N HIS A 165 -1.16 16.45 5.95
CA HIS A 165 -1.14 17.50 4.94
C HIS A 165 -0.03 18.49 5.26
N SER A 166 0.65 18.96 4.22
CA SER A 166 1.77 19.90 4.32
C SER A 166 1.42 21.17 5.10
N GLN A 167 0.19 21.65 4.95
CA GLN A 167 -0.37 22.80 5.66
C GLN A 167 -0.57 22.58 7.17
N ASP A 168 -0.80 21.33 7.60
CA ASP A 168 -1.12 20.98 8.98
C ASP A 168 0.13 20.57 9.79
N GLN A 169 1.32 20.61 9.18
CA GLN A 169 2.54 20.22 9.85
C GLN A 169 3.07 21.30 10.82
N ASP A 170 3.40 20.86 12.03
CA ASP A 170 4.27 21.60 12.94
C ASP A 170 5.73 21.56 12.43
N LYS A 171 6.11 22.59 11.68
CA LYS A 171 7.44 22.76 11.07
C LYS A 171 8.57 22.74 12.12
N SER A 172 8.34 23.37 13.27
CA SER A 172 9.34 23.50 14.35
C SER A 172 9.85 22.16 14.87
N ARG A 173 9.02 21.12 14.76
CA ARG A 173 9.33 19.76 15.21
C ARG A 173 10.40 19.08 14.36
N TRP A 174 10.53 19.48 13.09
CA TRP A 174 11.37 18.80 12.11
C TRP A 174 12.60 19.61 11.69
N GLU A 175 12.63 20.91 11.99
CA GLU A 175 13.79 21.76 11.81
C GLU A 175 15.07 21.12 12.36
N MET A 176 16.17 21.27 11.60
CA MET A 176 17.46 20.77 12.04
C MET A 176 18.10 21.78 13.02
N PRO A 177 18.56 21.35 14.21
CA PRO A 177 19.30 22.23 15.10
C PRO A 177 20.61 22.72 14.46
N ALA A 178 21.02 23.94 14.78
CA ALA A 178 22.26 24.54 14.27
C ALA A 178 23.51 23.68 14.53
N SER A 179 23.53 22.93 15.63
CA SER A 179 24.62 21.99 15.96
C SER A 179 24.80 20.85 14.94
N LEU A 180 23.79 20.59 14.09
CA LEU A 180 23.79 19.55 13.06
C LEU A 180 23.72 20.13 11.64
N ALA A 181 24.00 21.43 11.47
CA ALA A 181 23.87 22.11 10.17
C ALA A 181 24.73 21.49 9.07
N SER A 182 25.92 20.98 9.41
CA SER A 182 26.78 20.27 8.45
C SER A 182 26.13 19.01 7.88
N TYR A 183 25.37 18.28 8.71
CA TYR A 183 24.61 17.13 8.25
C TYR A 183 23.41 17.55 7.40
N ALA A 184 22.72 18.64 7.77
CA ALA A 184 21.56 19.12 7.01
C ALA A 184 21.90 19.41 5.53
N ALA A 185 23.06 20.03 5.28
CA ALA A 185 23.49 20.32 3.91
C ALA A 185 23.76 19.03 3.11
N GLN A 186 24.44 18.05 3.71
CA GLN A 186 24.67 16.74 3.09
C GLN A 186 23.36 15.97 2.86
N ASP A 187 22.49 15.96 3.86
CA ASP A 187 21.17 15.30 3.82
C ASP A 187 20.31 15.88 2.69
N LYS A 188 20.30 17.22 2.50
CA LYS A 188 19.64 17.89 1.38
C LYS A 188 20.22 17.44 0.04
N GLN A 189 21.54 17.45 -0.12
CA GLN A 189 22.20 16.98 -1.35
C GLN A 189 21.87 15.51 -1.66
N ALA A 190 21.76 14.65 -0.64
CA ALA A 190 21.34 13.26 -0.83
C ALA A 190 19.89 13.15 -1.33
N ARG A 191 18.96 13.95 -0.80
CA ARG A 191 17.56 13.96 -1.25
C ARG A 191 17.41 14.47 -2.69
N GLU A 192 18.11 15.55 -3.04
CA GLU A 192 18.15 16.10 -4.41
C GLU A 192 18.77 15.11 -5.41
N GLU A 193 19.87 14.47 -5.03
CA GLU A 193 20.52 13.43 -5.82
C GLU A 193 19.58 12.23 -6.01
N TRP A 194 18.85 11.83 -4.98
CA TRP A 194 17.89 10.73 -5.07
C TRP A 194 16.74 11.03 -6.04
N ILE A 195 16.14 12.23 -5.95
CA ILE A 195 15.11 12.68 -6.89
C ILE A 195 15.64 12.64 -8.34
N SER A 196 16.86 13.11 -8.57
CA SER A 196 17.50 13.10 -9.90
C SER A 196 17.74 11.68 -10.43
N VAL A 197 18.14 10.75 -9.55
CA VAL A 197 18.31 9.33 -9.92
C VAL A 197 16.97 8.69 -10.26
N LEU A 198 15.91 9.00 -9.50
CA LEU A 198 14.56 8.49 -9.77
C LEU A 198 13.95 9.03 -11.06
N GLU A 199 14.20 10.30 -11.38
CA GLU A 199 13.82 10.88 -12.68
C GLU A 199 14.44 10.08 -13.82
N ALA A 200 15.76 9.86 -13.78
CA ALA A 200 16.50 9.11 -14.80
C ALA A 200 16.06 7.64 -14.90
N LEU A 201 15.62 7.05 -13.78
CA LEU A 201 15.21 5.66 -13.72
C LEU A 201 13.78 5.43 -14.21
N PHE A 202 12.83 6.29 -13.85
CA PHE A 202 11.39 6.07 -14.08
C PHE A 202 10.75 7.07 -15.02
N LEU A 203 11.05 8.38 -14.90
CA LEU A 203 10.39 9.43 -15.68
C LEU A 203 10.99 9.58 -17.08
N THR A 204 12.31 9.73 -17.19
CA THR A 204 13.00 9.94 -18.48
C THR A 204 12.71 8.82 -19.49
N PRO A 205 12.70 7.51 -19.13
CA PRO A 205 12.33 6.44 -20.07
C PRO A 205 10.89 6.51 -20.56
N ALA A 206 9.99 7.17 -19.84
CA ALA A 206 8.61 7.41 -20.24
C ALA A 206 8.41 8.74 -20.99
N GLY A 207 9.50 9.48 -21.28
CA GLY A 207 9.44 10.81 -21.89
C GLY A 207 8.85 11.86 -20.96
N LEU A 208 9.11 11.73 -19.65
CA LEU A 208 8.71 12.66 -18.60
C LEU A 208 9.94 13.21 -17.89
N SER A 209 9.75 14.31 -17.17
CA SER A 209 10.73 14.98 -16.33
C SER A 209 10.08 15.43 -15.01
N ILE A 210 10.89 15.84 -14.04
CA ILE A 210 10.38 16.40 -12.78
C ILE A 210 9.65 17.75 -12.96
N ASN A 211 9.80 18.39 -14.11
CA ASN A 211 9.11 19.64 -14.43
C ASN A 211 7.70 19.40 -15.01
N ASP A 212 7.37 18.15 -15.36
CA ASP A 212 6.04 17.80 -15.83
C ASP A 212 5.06 17.68 -14.65
N ILE A 213 3.78 17.92 -14.94
CA ILE A 213 2.72 17.87 -13.93
C ILE A 213 2.28 16.40 -13.78
N PRO A 214 2.35 15.80 -12.57
CA PRO A 214 1.83 14.47 -12.34
C PRO A 214 0.29 14.45 -12.45
N PRO A 215 -0.32 13.31 -12.79
CA PRO A 215 -1.77 13.18 -12.78
C PRO A 215 -2.34 13.30 -11.36
N ASP A 216 -3.66 13.44 -11.25
CA ASP A 216 -4.34 13.42 -9.96
C ASP A 216 -4.00 12.17 -9.15
N CYS A 217 -3.66 12.36 -7.89
CA CYS A 217 -3.29 11.27 -7.00
C CYS A 217 -4.54 10.48 -6.60
N SER A 218 -4.53 9.17 -6.87
CA SER A 218 -5.57 8.27 -6.35
C SER A 218 -5.51 8.20 -4.83
N SER A 219 -6.68 8.21 -4.18
CA SER A 219 -6.82 8.02 -2.73
C SER A 219 -6.30 6.65 -2.25
N LEU A 220 -6.10 5.71 -3.17
CA LEU A 220 -5.51 4.39 -2.92
C LEU A 220 -4.00 4.41 -2.68
N LEU A 221 -3.29 5.48 -3.09
CA LEU A 221 -1.83 5.50 -3.15
C LEU A 221 -1.17 5.19 -1.80
N ALA A 222 -1.63 5.80 -0.71
CA ALA A 222 -1.04 5.59 0.61
C ALA A 222 -1.14 4.11 1.05
N GLY A 223 -2.29 3.47 0.81
CA GLY A 223 -2.47 2.06 1.10
C GLY A 223 -1.61 1.16 0.22
N PHE A 224 -1.50 1.50 -1.06
CA PHE A 224 -0.71 0.76 -2.02
C PHE A 224 0.78 0.83 -1.68
N CYS A 225 1.28 2.03 -1.40
CA CYS A 225 2.65 2.30 -0.99
C CYS A 225 3.00 1.56 0.32
N SER A 226 2.14 1.60 1.34
CA SER A 226 2.39 0.90 2.60
C SER A 226 2.48 -0.61 2.45
N LEU A 227 1.67 -1.21 1.60
CA LEU A 227 1.73 -2.65 1.36
C LEU A 227 2.94 -3.04 0.52
N ALA A 228 3.28 -2.22 -0.48
CA ALA A 228 4.54 -2.36 -1.20
C ALA A 228 5.75 -2.28 -0.26
N ASP A 229 5.76 -1.36 0.71
CA ASP A 229 6.81 -1.27 1.74
C ASP A 229 6.89 -2.53 2.62
N TRP A 230 5.74 -3.04 3.07
CA TRP A 230 5.74 -4.26 3.89
C TRP A 230 6.24 -5.49 3.14
N LEU A 231 5.92 -5.60 1.84
CA LEU A 231 6.39 -6.70 0.99
C LEU A 231 7.85 -6.53 0.55
N GLY A 232 8.27 -5.30 0.22
CA GLY A 232 9.67 -4.95 -0.07
C GLY A 232 10.58 -5.05 1.15
N SER A 233 10.00 -5.14 2.35
CA SER A 233 10.70 -5.43 3.61
C SER A 233 10.75 -6.93 3.94
N TRP A 234 10.18 -7.80 3.11
CA TRP A 234 10.13 -9.24 3.37
C TRP A 234 11.47 -9.88 2.99
N THR A 235 12.36 -10.02 3.96
CA THR A 235 13.71 -10.57 3.78
C THR A 235 13.80 -12.02 4.25
N THR A 236 14.07 -12.94 3.32
CA THR A 236 14.40 -14.35 3.55
C THR A 236 15.61 -14.74 2.69
N THR A 237 16.00 -16.02 2.71
CA THR A 237 17.05 -16.56 1.82
C THR A 237 16.74 -16.38 0.34
N ASP A 238 15.47 -16.31 -0.02
CA ASP A 238 14.97 -16.35 -1.39
C ASP A 238 14.16 -15.09 -1.74
N THR A 239 14.27 -14.01 -0.97
CA THR A 239 13.60 -12.73 -1.27
C THR A 239 14.59 -11.57 -1.13
N PHE A 240 14.13 -10.37 -0.75
CA PHE A 240 14.93 -9.14 -0.69
C PHE A 240 16.12 -9.23 0.28
N LEU A 241 17.22 -9.81 -0.20
CA LEU A 241 18.49 -9.94 0.51
C LEU A 241 19.18 -8.58 0.65
N PHE A 242 19.82 -8.38 1.80
CA PHE A 242 20.50 -7.13 2.10
C PHE A 242 21.69 -6.89 1.17
N LYS A 243 21.90 -5.62 0.82
CA LYS A 243 22.95 -5.19 -0.11
C LYS A 243 23.53 -3.88 0.40
N GLU A 244 24.84 -3.89 0.69
CA GLU A 244 25.56 -2.74 1.22
C GLU A 244 26.51 -2.07 0.21
N ASP A 245 26.83 -2.76 -0.89
CA ASP A 245 27.76 -2.23 -1.89
C ASP A 245 27.16 -1.06 -2.66
N ALA A 246 27.89 0.06 -2.69
CA ALA A 246 27.53 1.23 -3.48
C ALA A 246 27.46 0.87 -4.99
N PRO A 247 26.41 1.29 -5.71
CA PRO A 247 26.33 1.05 -7.15
C PRO A 247 27.44 1.82 -7.88
N SER A 248 27.97 1.23 -8.95
CA SER A 248 28.99 1.86 -9.80
C SER A 248 28.46 2.96 -10.73
N GLY A 249 27.13 3.15 -10.77
CA GLY A 249 26.46 4.14 -11.60
C GLY A 249 25.00 3.79 -11.87
N ILE A 250 24.32 4.61 -12.68
CA ILE A 250 22.88 4.48 -12.95
C ILE A 250 22.52 3.14 -13.60
N GLN A 251 23.41 2.58 -14.43
CA GLN A 251 23.18 1.29 -15.06
C GLN A 251 23.17 0.14 -14.04
N ALA A 252 24.03 0.19 -13.02
CA ALA A 252 24.03 -0.80 -11.94
C ALA A 252 22.75 -0.72 -11.09
N VAL A 253 22.22 0.49 -10.88
CA VAL A 253 20.93 0.70 -10.21
C VAL A 253 19.77 0.14 -11.05
N ARG A 254 19.78 0.38 -12.36
CA ARG A 254 18.76 -0.16 -13.26
C ARG A 254 18.79 -1.69 -13.29
N THR A 255 19.98 -2.28 -13.35
CA THR A 255 20.15 -3.75 -13.26
C THR A 255 19.66 -4.27 -11.91
N TYR A 256 20.02 -3.63 -10.80
CA TYR A 256 19.49 -4.00 -9.48
C TYR A 256 17.95 -4.01 -9.46
N PHE A 257 17.32 -2.93 -9.93
CA PHE A 257 15.86 -2.85 -9.97
C PHE A 257 15.22 -3.95 -10.83
N GLN A 258 15.83 -4.30 -11.97
CA GLN A 258 15.38 -5.37 -12.85
C GLN A 258 15.52 -6.75 -12.19
N ASP A 259 16.65 -7.02 -11.53
CA ASP A 259 16.89 -8.30 -10.85
C ASP A 259 15.87 -8.52 -9.72
N ARG A 260 15.48 -7.43 -9.02
CA ARG A 260 14.52 -7.48 -7.91
C ARG A 260 13.07 -7.69 -8.30
N GLN A 261 12.74 -7.63 -9.60
CA GLN A 261 11.41 -7.99 -10.09
C GLN A 261 11.04 -9.44 -9.78
N GLN A 262 12.03 -10.34 -9.78
CA GLN A 262 11.79 -11.74 -9.43
C GLN A 262 11.41 -11.91 -7.96
N ASP A 263 12.10 -11.21 -7.05
CA ASP A 263 11.80 -11.20 -5.63
C ASP A 263 10.43 -10.58 -5.36
N ALA A 264 10.13 -9.46 -6.03
CA ALA A 264 8.85 -8.79 -5.98
C ALA A 264 7.68 -9.70 -6.42
N CYS A 265 7.81 -10.40 -7.55
CA CYS A 265 6.83 -11.38 -8.01
C CYS A 265 6.64 -12.51 -6.98
N ARG A 266 7.74 -13.00 -6.41
CA ARG A 266 7.70 -14.07 -5.40
C ARG A 266 6.95 -13.62 -4.15
N VAL A 267 7.30 -12.47 -3.56
CA VAL A 267 6.61 -11.99 -2.34
C VAL A 267 5.14 -11.66 -2.60
N LEU A 268 4.79 -11.16 -3.80
CA LEU A 268 3.40 -10.90 -4.18
C LEU A 268 2.60 -12.21 -4.25
N ALA A 269 3.16 -13.25 -4.89
CA ALA A 269 2.54 -14.57 -4.92
C ALA A 269 2.39 -15.15 -3.50
N LEU A 270 3.45 -15.06 -2.68
CA LEU A 270 3.44 -15.52 -1.28
C LEU A 270 2.50 -14.72 -0.38
N SER A 271 2.21 -13.46 -0.70
CA SER A 271 1.28 -12.62 0.07
C SER A 271 -0.19 -12.96 -0.17
N GLY A 272 -0.48 -13.60 -1.31
CA GLY A 272 -1.84 -13.84 -1.79
C GLY A 272 -2.63 -12.57 -2.09
N LEU A 273 -1.98 -11.45 -2.40
CA LEU A 273 -2.68 -10.24 -2.84
C LEU A 273 -3.24 -10.34 -4.26
N VAL A 274 -2.58 -11.15 -5.09
CA VAL A 274 -2.94 -11.42 -6.49
C VAL A 274 -3.48 -12.84 -6.58
N SER A 275 -4.52 -13.06 -7.40
CA SER A 275 -5.11 -14.39 -7.62
C SER A 275 -5.53 -14.63 -9.05
N ASN A 276 -5.59 -15.91 -9.40
CA ASN A 276 -6.17 -16.39 -10.64
C ASN A 276 -7.69 -16.51 -10.46
N LYS A 277 -8.40 -15.45 -10.87
CA LYS A 277 -9.86 -15.46 -10.97
C LYS A 277 -10.34 -16.45 -12.03
N ARG A 278 -11.53 -17.00 -11.81
CA ARG A 278 -12.21 -17.90 -12.73
C ARG A 278 -13.30 -17.15 -13.47
N ARG A 279 -13.55 -17.56 -14.72
CA ARG A 279 -14.61 -17.02 -15.56
C ARG A 279 -15.96 -17.22 -14.90
N TYR A 280 -16.84 -16.23 -14.98
CA TYR A 280 -18.21 -16.34 -14.49
C TYR A 280 -18.98 -17.41 -15.26
N ASP A 281 -19.54 -18.37 -14.54
CA ASP A 281 -20.26 -19.52 -15.10
C ASP A 281 -21.76 -19.49 -14.78
N GLY A 282 -22.31 -18.31 -14.50
CA GLY A 282 -23.73 -18.16 -14.16
C GLY A 282 -24.04 -18.45 -12.68
N VAL A 283 -25.21 -17.98 -12.22
CA VAL A 283 -25.66 -18.18 -10.82
C VAL A 283 -25.83 -19.65 -10.46
N HIS A 284 -26.22 -20.48 -11.43
CA HIS A 284 -26.48 -21.90 -11.22
C HIS A 284 -25.25 -22.66 -10.70
N ALA A 285 -24.04 -22.22 -11.03
CA ALA A 285 -22.78 -22.80 -10.55
C ALA A 285 -22.54 -22.60 -9.04
N LEU A 286 -23.27 -21.67 -8.41
CA LEU A 286 -23.24 -21.40 -6.97
C LEU A 286 -24.36 -22.13 -6.19
N LEU A 287 -25.27 -22.80 -6.90
CA LEU A 287 -26.40 -23.51 -6.29
C LEU A 287 -26.06 -24.99 -6.09
N ASP A 288 -26.69 -25.61 -5.09
CA ASP A 288 -26.60 -27.05 -4.89
C ASP A 288 -27.18 -27.82 -6.09
N ASN A 289 -26.67 -29.03 -6.31
CA ASN A 289 -27.12 -29.89 -7.40
C ASN A 289 -28.64 -30.10 -7.37
N GLY A 290 -29.30 -29.81 -8.49
CA GLY A 290 -30.76 -29.95 -8.65
C GLY A 290 -31.57 -28.69 -8.35
N TYR A 291 -30.94 -27.62 -7.85
CA TYR A 291 -31.60 -26.32 -7.69
C TYR A 291 -31.50 -25.49 -8.98
N GLN A 292 -32.56 -24.74 -9.28
CA GLN A 292 -32.60 -23.80 -10.40
C GLN A 292 -32.62 -22.36 -9.87
N PRO A 293 -31.96 -21.41 -10.57
CA PRO A 293 -32.07 -20.00 -10.24
C PRO A 293 -33.53 -19.53 -10.16
N ARG A 294 -33.85 -18.76 -9.12
CA ARG A 294 -35.21 -18.28 -8.86
C ARG A 294 -35.22 -16.80 -8.46
N GLN A 295 -36.34 -16.13 -8.70
CA GLN A 295 -36.56 -14.72 -8.29
C GLN A 295 -35.39 -13.82 -8.73
N LEU A 296 -34.71 -13.16 -7.78
CA LEU A 296 -33.59 -12.25 -8.05
C LEU A 296 -32.42 -12.92 -8.79
N GLN A 297 -32.21 -14.22 -8.56
CA GLN A 297 -31.09 -14.95 -9.16
C GLN A 297 -31.19 -15.01 -10.69
N VAL A 298 -32.40 -14.94 -11.27
CA VAL A 298 -32.57 -14.95 -12.74
C VAL A 298 -32.22 -13.61 -13.38
N LEU A 299 -32.04 -12.55 -12.58
CA LEU A 299 -31.78 -11.19 -13.05
C LEU A 299 -30.28 -10.86 -13.15
N VAL A 300 -29.39 -11.67 -12.58
CA VAL A 300 -27.94 -11.37 -12.46
C VAL A 300 -27.30 -11.10 -13.82
N ASP A 301 -27.68 -11.87 -14.84
CA ASP A 301 -27.12 -11.70 -16.19
C ASP A 301 -27.56 -10.39 -16.84
N ALA A 302 -28.73 -9.86 -16.47
CA ALA A 302 -29.25 -8.58 -16.94
C ALA A 302 -28.70 -7.36 -16.16
N LEU A 303 -28.04 -7.58 -15.00
CA LEU A 303 -27.45 -6.48 -14.24
C LEU A 303 -26.28 -5.84 -14.99
N PRO A 304 -26.13 -4.49 -14.93
CA PRO A 304 -25.08 -3.77 -15.65
C PRO A 304 -23.69 -4.16 -15.15
N THR A 305 -22.72 -4.26 -16.04
CA THR A 305 -21.31 -4.51 -15.67
C THR A 305 -20.53 -3.21 -15.72
N ALA A 306 -20.76 -2.34 -14.74
CA ALA A 306 -20.08 -1.07 -14.58
C ALA A 306 -19.91 -0.74 -13.09
N PRO A 307 -18.93 0.10 -12.72
CA PRO A 307 -18.85 0.65 -11.37
C PRO A 307 -20.16 1.34 -10.97
N GLY A 308 -20.67 1.04 -9.78
CA GLY A 308 -21.92 1.62 -9.31
C GLY A 308 -22.46 1.00 -8.03
N LEU A 309 -23.50 1.63 -7.50
CA LEU A 309 -24.23 1.15 -6.32
C LEU A 309 -25.46 0.35 -6.76
N THR A 310 -25.56 -0.90 -6.33
CA THR A 310 -26.73 -1.75 -6.55
C THR A 310 -27.45 -2.00 -5.23
N VAL A 311 -28.73 -1.62 -5.17
CA VAL A 311 -29.59 -1.84 -4.00
C VAL A 311 -30.55 -2.98 -4.31
N ILE A 312 -30.55 -4.02 -3.47
CA ILE A 312 -31.40 -5.21 -3.62
C ILE A 312 -32.36 -5.29 -2.43
N GLU A 313 -33.63 -5.02 -2.69
CA GLU A 313 -34.71 -5.14 -1.70
C GLU A 313 -35.56 -6.37 -2.00
N ALA A 314 -35.49 -7.38 -1.13
CA ALA A 314 -36.33 -8.57 -1.24
C ALA A 314 -36.52 -9.26 0.12
N PRO A 315 -37.59 -10.05 0.28
CA PRO A 315 -37.83 -10.86 1.48
C PRO A 315 -36.66 -11.79 1.83
N THR A 316 -36.64 -12.26 3.08
CA THR A 316 -35.70 -13.32 3.50
C THR A 316 -35.99 -14.61 2.72
N GLY A 317 -34.94 -15.37 2.40
CA GLY A 317 -35.07 -16.60 1.60
C GLY A 317 -35.19 -16.42 0.08
N SER A 318 -35.28 -15.18 -0.43
CA SER A 318 -35.32 -14.87 -1.87
C SER A 318 -34.01 -15.10 -2.65
N GLY A 319 -32.95 -15.57 -1.99
CA GLY A 319 -31.64 -15.82 -2.63
C GLY A 319 -30.78 -14.58 -2.84
N LYS A 320 -30.91 -13.56 -1.96
CA LYS A 320 -30.13 -12.32 -2.02
C LYS A 320 -28.62 -12.56 -2.00
N THR A 321 -28.15 -13.46 -1.12
CA THR A 321 -26.72 -13.76 -0.99
C THR A 321 -26.15 -14.36 -2.28
N GLU A 322 -26.80 -15.37 -2.87
CA GLU A 322 -26.35 -15.98 -4.13
C GLU A 322 -26.40 -14.98 -5.28
N THR A 323 -27.43 -14.12 -5.32
CA THR A 323 -27.54 -13.04 -6.31
C THR A 323 -26.36 -12.08 -6.19
N ALA A 324 -26.04 -11.63 -4.97
CA ALA A 324 -24.94 -10.70 -4.71
C ALA A 324 -23.57 -11.34 -5.00
N LEU A 325 -23.35 -12.59 -4.60
CA LEU A 325 -22.10 -13.31 -4.87
C LEU A 325 -21.90 -13.55 -6.38
N ALA A 326 -22.95 -13.97 -7.09
CA ALA A 326 -22.89 -14.19 -8.54
C ALA A 326 -22.61 -12.89 -9.29
N TYR A 327 -23.26 -11.80 -8.89
CA TYR A 327 -23.01 -10.50 -9.49
C TYR A 327 -21.59 -10.01 -9.20
N ALA A 328 -21.10 -10.18 -7.97
CA ALA A 328 -19.70 -9.88 -7.64
C ALA A 328 -18.71 -10.72 -8.46
N TRP A 329 -19.00 -12.01 -8.68
CA TRP A 329 -18.19 -12.87 -9.55
C TRP A 329 -18.18 -12.36 -11.00
N LYS A 330 -19.34 -11.94 -11.53
CA LYS A 330 -19.44 -11.31 -12.85
C LYS A 330 -18.57 -10.04 -12.94
N LEU A 331 -18.61 -9.16 -11.93
CA LEU A 331 -17.79 -7.94 -11.90
C LEU A 331 -16.27 -8.23 -11.81
N ILE A 332 -15.89 -9.26 -11.03
CA ILE A 332 -14.48 -9.70 -10.93
C ILE A 332 -13.99 -10.27 -12.25
N ASP A 333 -14.79 -11.11 -12.91
CA ASP A 333 -14.48 -11.67 -14.22
C ASP A 333 -14.25 -10.54 -15.26
N GLN A 334 -15.09 -9.52 -15.24
CA GLN A 334 -14.96 -8.30 -16.06
C GLN A 334 -13.84 -7.34 -15.60
N GLN A 335 -13.03 -7.73 -14.62
CA GLN A 335 -11.89 -6.94 -14.13
C GLN A 335 -12.26 -5.58 -13.54
N LEU A 336 -13.48 -5.45 -13.00
CA LEU A 336 -13.94 -4.25 -12.28
C LEU A 336 -13.61 -4.31 -10.78
N ALA A 337 -13.28 -5.50 -10.27
CA ALA A 337 -12.81 -5.71 -8.90
C ALA A 337 -11.86 -6.92 -8.85
N ASP A 338 -10.98 -6.95 -7.84
CA ASP A 338 -10.03 -8.03 -7.60
C ASP A 338 -10.52 -9.01 -6.52
N SER A 339 -11.44 -8.57 -5.67
CA SER A 339 -11.89 -9.31 -4.48
C SER A 339 -13.33 -9.01 -4.10
N VAL A 340 -13.89 -9.81 -3.20
CA VAL A 340 -15.23 -9.62 -2.61
C VAL A 340 -15.11 -9.42 -1.11
N ILE A 341 -15.84 -8.44 -0.57
CA ILE A 341 -15.97 -8.23 0.87
C ILE A 341 -17.44 -8.36 1.25
N PHE A 342 -17.77 -9.30 2.12
CA PHE A 342 -19.06 -9.37 2.81
C PHE A 342 -18.95 -8.67 4.15
N ALA A 343 -19.79 -7.65 4.35
CA ALA A 343 -19.95 -6.91 5.59
C ALA A 343 -21.31 -7.25 6.21
N LEU A 344 -21.28 -7.86 7.39
CA LEU A 344 -22.45 -8.42 8.05
C LEU A 344 -22.77 -7.70 9.37
N PRO A 345 -24.03 -7.69 9.83
CA PRO A 345 -24.42 -6.96 11.03
C PRO A 345 -23.81 -7.55 12.31
N THR A 346 -23.58 -8.86 12.38
CA THR A 346 -23.10 -9.53 13.60
C THR A 346 -21.98 -10.52 13.35
N GLN A 347 -21.26 -10.88 14.41
CA GLN A 347 -20.23 -11.92 14.36
C GLN A 347 -20.83 -13.29 14.04
N ALA A 348 -22.04 -13.59 14.51
CA ALA A 348 -22.72 -14.85 14.26
C ALA A 348 -23.06 -15.01 12.78
N THR A 349 -23.62 -13.96 12.17
CA THR A 349 -23.89 -13.94 10.73
C THR A 349 -22.60 -14.03 9.93
N ALA A 350 -21.52 -13.34 10.34
CA ALA A 350 -20.21 -13.43 9.68
C ALA A 350 -19.62 -14.86 9.74
N ASN A 351 -19.74 -15.54 10.88
CA ASN A 351 -19.30 -16.94 11.00
C ASN A 351 -20.08 -17.87 10.07
N ALA A 352 -21.41 -17.72 10.01
CA ALA A 352 -22.24 -18.51 9.10
C ALA A 352 -21.90 -18.23 7.62
N MET A 353 -21.62 -16.97 7.29
CA MET A 353 -21.22 -16.57 5.94
C MET A 353 -19.84 -17.13 5.57
N LEU A 354 -18.90 -17.24 6.52
CA LEU A 354 -17.60 -17.86 6.27
C LEU A 354 -17.75 -19.28 5.70
N SER A 355 -18.56 -20.12 6.33
CA SER A 355 -18.79 -21.50 5.86
C SER A 355 -19.40 -21.54 4.44
N ARG A 356 -20.31 -20.62 4.14
CA ARG A 356 -20.90 -20.52 2.79
C ARG A 356 -19.87 -20.05 1.75
N MET A 357 -19.02 -19.10 2.11
CA MET A 357 -17.97 -18.61 1.22
C MET A 357 -16.90 -19.65 0.97
N GLU A 358 -16.47 -20.40 1.99
CA GLU A 358 -15.51 -21.49 1.83
C GLU A 358 -15.99 -22.51 0.78
N ALA A 359 -17.24 -22.95 0.86
CA ALA A 359 -17.83 -23.90 -0.09
C ALA A 359 -17.86 -23.39 -1.54
N ASN A 360 -17.92 -22.07 -1.73
CA ASN A 360 -18.02 -21.43 -3.05
C ASN A 360 -16.72 -20.78 -3.53
N ALA A 361 -15.70 -20.69 -2.68
CA ALA A 361 -14.50 -19.90 -2.94
C ALA A 361 -13.76 -20.37 -4.21
N SER A 362 -13.71 -21.70 -4.40
CA SER A 362 -13.05 -22.35 -5.55
C SER A 362 -13.82 -22.18 -6.87
N ARG A 363 -15.07 -21.70 -6.82
CA ARG A 363 -15.84 -21.29 -8.01
C ARG A 363 -15.30 -19.98 -8.55
N LEU A 364 -15.00 -19.03 -7.66
CA LEU A 364 -14.55 -17.68 -8.02
C LEU A 364 -13.04 -17.61 -8.31
N PHE A 365 -12.22 -18.37 -7.59
CA PHE A 365 -10.76 -18.34 -7.72
C PHE A 365 -10.15 -19.74 -7.72
N THR A 366 -9.00 -19.91 -8.38
CA THR A 366 -8.30 -21.21 -8.45
C THR A 366 -7.60 -21.58 -7.15
N SER A 367 -7.07 -20.61 -6.42
CA SER A 367 -6.47 -20.77 -5.09
C SER A 367 -6.98 -19.64 -4.19
N PRO A 368 -8.23 -19.73 -3.71
CA PRO A 368 -8.93 -18.64 -3.03
C PRO A 368 -8.49 -18.50 -1.58
N ASN A 369 -8.04 -17.30 -1.17
CA ASN A 369 -7.78 -17.03 0.24
C ASN A 369 -9.02 -16.38 0.84
N LEU A 370 -9.43 -16.95 1.97
CA LEU A 370 -10.63 -16.58 2.68
C LEU A 370 -10.23 -16.05 4.05
N ILE A 371 -10.69 -14.85 4.37
CA ILE A 371 -10.34 -14.19 5.63
C ILE A 371 -11.58 -13.79 6.40
N LEU A 372 -11.55 -14.04 7.72
CA LEU A 372 -12.59 -13.64 8.66
C LEU A 372 -12.12 -12.50 9.58
N ALA A 373 -12.83 -11.36 9.57
CA ALA A 373 -12.58 -10.24 10.48
C ALA A 373 -13.76 -9.90 11.38
N HIS A 374 -13.61 -10.19 12.67
CA HIS A 374 -14.41 -9.61 13.75
C HIS A 374 -13.64 -9.81 15.08
N GLY A 375 -14.13 -9.20 16.17
CA GLY A 375 -13.41 -9.18 17.46
C GLY A 375 -13.01 -10.55 18.03
N ASN A 376 -13.74 -11.61 17.65
CA ASN A 376 -13.50 -12.99 18.13
C ASN A 376 -13.10 -13.97 17.02
N SER A 377 -12.68 -13.50 15.84
CA SER A 377 -12.40 -14.38 14.69
C SER A 377 -11.30 -15.41 14.98
N ARG A 378 -10.37 -15.08 15.89
CA ARG A 378 -9.33 -16.01 16.36
C ARG A 378 -9.85 -17.29 17.01
N PHE A 379 -11.10 -17.32 17.48
CA PHE A 379 -11.72 -18.48 18.11
C PHE A 379 -12.61 -19.28 17.16
N ASN A 380 -12.74 -18.87 15.90
CA ASN A 380 -13.50 -19.63 14.91
C ASN A 380 -12.67 -20.83 14.44
N HIS A 381 -13.15 -22.05 14.73
CA HIS A 381 -12.45 -23.29 14.39
C HIS A 381 -12.27 -23.50 12.88
N LEU A 382 -13.26 -23.12 12.07
CA LEU A 382 -13.16 -23.21 10.61
C LEU A 382 -12.09 -22.26 10.08
N PHE A 383 -12.04 -21.04 10.59
CA PHE A 383 -11.00 -20.09 10.20
C PHE A 383 -9.61 -20.54 10.67
N GLN A 384 -9.50 -21.18 11.84
CA GLN A 384 -8.25 -21.81 12.28
C GLN A 384 -7.86 -22.98 11.37
N SER A 385 -8.81 -23.83 10.96
CA SER A 385 -8.52 -24.95 10.05
C SER A 385 -8.09 -24.47 8.67
N ILE A 386 -8.71 -23.42 8.12
CA ILE A 386 -8.28 -22.80 6.86
C ILE A 386 -6.84 -22.28 6.96
N LYS A 387 -6.45 -21.71 8.12
CA LYS A 387 -5.05 -21.29 8.36
C LYS A 387 -4.09 -22.48 8.51
N SER A 388 -4.55 -23.59 9.11
CA SER A 388 -3.69 -24.73 9.44
C SER A 388 -3.64 -25.82 8.36
N CYS A 389 -4.65 -25.94 7.49
CA CYS A 389 -4.64 -26.85 6.32
C CYS A 389 -3.50 -26.55 5.35
N ALA A 390 -2.79 -25.44 5.55
CA ALA A 390 -1.58 -25.10 4.85
C ALA A 390 -0.33 -25.89 5.38
N PHE A 391 -0.40 -26.55 6.55
CA PHE A 391 0.76 -27.18 7.22
C PHE A 391 1.05 -28.66 6.87
N THR A 392 0.42 -29.27 5.86
CA THR A 392 0.59 -30.71 5.56
C THR A 392 0.51 -30.94 4.04
N GLU A 393 1.53 -31.42 3.32
CA GLU A 393 2.07 -32.80 3.37
C GLU A 393 3.59 -32.97 3.02
N GLN A 394 4.36 -31.91 2.77
CA GLN A 394 5.76 -32.06 2.30
C GLN A 394 6.86 -31.37 3.12
N GLY A 395 6.56 -30.79 4.29
CA GLY A 395 7.59 -30.17 5.15
C GLY A 395 8.30 -28.95 4.54
N GLN A 396 7.87 -28.49 3.37
CA GLN A 396 8.12 -27.14 2.88
C GLN A 396 6.97 -26.26 3.37
N GLU A 397 7.27 -25.10 3.97
CA GLU A 397 6.24 -24.09 4.21
C GLU A 397 5.60 -23.72 2.87
N GLU A 398 4.39 -24.23 2.62
CA GLU A 398 3.70 -23.91 1.37
C GLU A 398 3.48 -22.39 1.30
N ALA A 399 3.66 -21.82 0.11
CA ALA A 399 3.37 -20.41 -0.20
C ALA A 399 2.01 -19.94 0.37
N TRP A 400 1.06 -20.87 0.41
CA TRP A 400 -0.27 -20.69 0.99
C TRP A 400 -0.27 -20.44 2.50
N VAL A 401 0.58 -21.13 3.27
CA VAL A 401 0.75 -20.93 4.73
C VAL A 401 1.19 -19.51 4.99
N GLN A 402 2.25 -19.10 4.29
CA GLN A 402 2.90 -17.81 4.47
C GLN A 402 1.92 -16.67 4.12
N CYS A 403 1.12 -16.85 3.06
CA CYS A 403 -0.01 -15.99 2.71
C CYS A 403 -1.02 -15.85 3.86
N CYS A 404 -1.60 -16.96 4.31
CA CYS A 404 -2.61 -16.98 5.36
C CYS A 404 -2.09 -16.39 6.69
N GLN A 405 -0.83 -16.68 7.03
CA GLN A 405 -0.18 -16.11 8.20
C GLN A 405 0.00 -14.60 8.03
N TRP A 406 0.55 -14.14 6.90
CA TRP A 406 0.78 -12.72 6.65
C TRP A 406 -0.52 -11.91 6.68
N LEU A 407 -1.59 -12.39 6.04
CA LEU A 407 -2.91 -11.76 6.00
C LEU A 407 -3.59 -11.75 7.37
N SER A 408 -3.38 -12.78 8.19
CA SER A 408 -4.05 -12.91 9.48
C SER A 408 -3.33 -12.27 10.66
N GLN A 409 -2.10 -11.77 10.47
CA GLN A 409 -1.33 -11.05 11.49
C GLN A 409 -2.02 -9.76 11.99
N SER A 410 -2.95 -9.17 11.23
CA SER A 410 -3.61 -7.95 11.64
C SER A 410 -5.00 -7.78 11.03
N ASN A 411 -5.95 -7.30 11.83
CA ASN A 411 -7.33 -7.03 11.39
C ASN A 411 -7.42 -6.04 10.21
N LYS A 412 -6.38 -5.21 9.98
CA LYS A 412 -6.29 -4.30 8.81
C LYS A 412 -6.00 -5.01 7.49
N LYS A 413 -5.26 -6.14 7.53
CA LYS A 413 -4.87 -6.93 6.36
C LYS A 413 -6.00 -7.83 5.86
N VAL A 414 -7.12 -7.90 6.59
CA VAL A 414 -8.25 -8.77 6.24
C VAL A 414 -8.95 -8.34 4.95
N PHE A 415 -8.90 -7.05 4.60
CA PHE A 415 -9.45 -6.56 3.32
C PHE A 415 -8.54 -6.83 2.12
N LEU A 416 -7.42 -7.52 2.34
CA LEU A 416 -6.42 -7.82 1.31
C LEU A 416 -6.52 -9.25 0.77
N GLY A 417 -7.46 -10.06 1.28
CA GLY A 417 -7.78 -11.35 0.68
C GLY A 417 -8.64 -11.22 -0.58
N GLN A 418 -8.83 -12.34 -1.28
CA GLN A 418 -9.78 -12.46 -2.39
C GLN A 418 -11.22 -12.49 -1.91
N ILE A 419 -11.47 -13.16 -0.78
CA ILE A 419 -12.78 -13.18 -0.15
C ILE A 419 -12.62 -12.77 1.32
N GLY A 420 -13.13 -11.59 1.66
CA GLY A 420 -13.20 -11.08 3.03
C GLY A 420 -14.60 -11.24 3.59
N VAL A 421 -14.74 -11.86 4.76
CA VAL A 421 -16.00 -11.91 5.51
C VAL A 421 -15.79 -11.18 6.83
N CYS A 422 -16.61 -10.17 7.13
CA CYS A 422 -16.38 -9.31 8.28
C CYS A 422 -17.67 -8.76 8.89
N THR A 423 -17.58 -8.20 10.09
CA THR A 423 -18.65 -7.32 10.56
C THR A 423 -18.55 -5.95 9.90
N ILE A 424 -19.69 -5.29 9.73
CA ILE A 424 -19.79 -3.94 9.16
C ILE A 424 -18.86 -2.94 9.87
N ASP A 425 -18.63 -3.07 11.18
CA ASP A 425 -17.70 -2.20 11.93
C ASP A 425 -16.30 -2.17 11.32
N GLN A 426 -15.81 -3.30 10.78
CA GLN A 426 -14.48 -3.36 10.17
C GLN A 426 -14.40 -2.47 8.93
N VAL A 427 -15.51 -2.39 8.17
CA VAL A 427 -15.63 -1.53 6.99
C VAL A 427 -15.76 -0.08 7.42
N LEU A 428 -16.60 0.23 8.41
CA LEU A 428 -16.80 1.60 8.91
C LEU A 428 -15.52 2.21 9.50
N ILE A 429 -14.61 1.40 10.06
CA ILE A 429 -13.30 1.88 10.53
C ILE A 429 -12.46 2.50 9.40
N SER A 430 -12.71 2.17 8.13
CA SER A 430 -11.96 2.71 6.99
C SER A 430 -12.09 4.23 6.82
N VAL A 431 -13.17 4.84 7.33
CA VAL A 431 -13.42 6.29 7.25
C VAL A 431 -13.15 7.03 8.56
N LEU A 432 -12.85 6.31 9.65
CA LEU A 432 -12.51 6.91 10.94
C LEU A 432 -11.07 7.46 10.96
N PRO A 433 -10.76 8.43 11.84
CA PRO A 433 -9.41 8.99 11.98
C PRO A 433 -8.47 8.05 12.76
N VAL A 434 -8.26 6.84 12.23
CA VAL A 434 -7.42 5.81 12.82
C VAL A 434 -6.17 5.53 12.00
N LYS A 435 -5.14 5.03 12.68
CA LYS A 435 -3.86 4.67 12.05
C LYS A 435 -4.08 3.57 11.00
N HIS A 436 -3.49 3.76 9.81
CA HIS A 436 -3.55 2.86 8.66
C HIS A 436 -4.95 2.70 8.04
N ARG A 437 -5.86 3.67 8.20
CA ARG A 437 -7.21 3.60 7.59
C ARG A 437 -7.15 3.34 6.07
N PHE A 438 -6.16 3.92 5.39
CA PHE A 438 -5.94 3.77 3.95
C PHE A 438 -5.64 2.32 3.51
N ILE A 439 -5.17 1.44 4.40
CA ILE A 439 -5.02 0.00 4.09
C ILE A 439 -6.39 -0.64 3.89
N ARG A 440 -7.35 -0.25 4.74
CA ARG A 440 -8.74 -0.69 4.62
C ARG A 440 -9.39 -0.06 3.39
N GLY A 441 -9.14 1.24 3.18
CA GLY A 441 -9.58 1.96 1.98
C GLY A 441 -9.13 1.29 0.69
N LEU A 442 -7.86 0.88 0.60
CA LEU A 442 -7.35 0.11 -0.53
C LEU A 442 -8.05 -1.24 -0.71
N GLY A 443 -8.17 -2.01 0.37
CA GLY A 443 -8.84 -3.31 0.31
C GLY A 443 -10.31 -3.20 -0.14
N ILE A 444 -11.03 -2.17 0.33
CA ILE A 444 -12.42 -1.90 -0.06
C ILE A 444 -12.49 -1.37 -1.50
N GLY A 445 -11.62 -0.42 -1.87
CA GLY A 445 -11.63 0.23 -3.17
C GLY A 445 -11.32 -0.70 -4.34
N ARG A 446 -10.61 -1.80 -4.10
CA ARG A 446 -10.37 -2.86 -5.11
C ARG A 446 -11.41 -3.99 -5.09
N SER A 447 -12.37 -3.96 -4.17
CA SER A 447 -13.31 -5.06 -3.94
C SER A 447 -14.74 -4.69 -4.34
N VAL A 448 -15.52 -5.71 -4.67
CA VAL A 448 -16.98 -5.62 -4.58
C VAL A 448 -17.36 -5.67 -3.10
N LEU A 449 -17.84 -4.55 -2.56
CA LEU A 449 -18.34 -4.46 -1.19
C LEU A 449 -19.82 -4.85 -1.15
N ILE A 450 -20.14 -5.96 -0.50
CA ILE A 450 -21.50 -6.42 -0.25
C ILE A 450 -21.83 -6.17 1.21
N VAL A 451 -22.79 -5.27 1.45
CA VAL A 451 -23.30 -4.98 2.78
C VAL A 451 -24.64 -5.67 2.97
N ASP A 452 -24.68 -6.61 3.91
CA ASP A 452 -25.89 -7.39 4.20
C ASP A 452 -26.74 -6.71 5.28
N GLU A 453 -28.06 -6.94 5.23
CA GLU A 453 -29.05 -6.47 6.21
C GLU A 453 -28.93 -4.99 6.61
N VAL A 454 -28.77 -4.09 5.64
CA VAL A 454 -28.60 -2.63 5.85
C VAL A 454 -29.71 -2.02 6.72
N HIS A 455 -30.92 -2.57 6.68
CA HIS A 455 -32.06 -2.10 7.48
C HIS A 455 -31.87 -2.26 9.00
N ALA A 456 -30.90 -3.06 9.44
CA ALA A 456 -30.59 -3.28 10.85
C ALA A 456 -29.68 -2.18 11.46
N TYR A 457 -29.17 -1.25 10.64
CA TYR A 457 -28.21 -0.24 11.09
C TYR A 457 -28.87 1.04 11.60
N ASP A 458 -28.28 1.63 12.64
CA ASP A 458 -28.72 2.90 13.19
C ASP A 458 -28.27 4.10 12.33
N THR A 459 -28.77 5.29 12.67
CA THR A 459 -28.47 6.54 11.96
C THR A 459 -26.97 6.88 11.94
N TYR A 460 -26.24 6.55 13.01
CA TYR A 460 -24.80 6.81 13.10
C TYR A 460 -24.01 5.91 12.14
N MET A 461 -24.32 4.62 12.12
CA MET A 461 -23.75 3.65 11.19
C MET A 461 -24.06 4.00 9.74
N ASN A 462 -25.28 4.49 9.45
CA ASN A 462 -25.66 4.93 8.10
C ASN A 462 -24.81 6.13 7.64
N GLY A 463 -24.52 7.10 8.51
CA GLY A 463 -23.63 8.22 8.17
C GLY A 463 -22.19 7.78 7.87
N LEU A 464 -21.67 6.79 8.62
CA LEU A 464 -20.36 6.21 8.32
C LEU A 464 -20.38 5.39 7.03
N LEU A 465 -21.45 4.64 6.77
CA LEU A 465 -21.60 3.88 5.53
C LEU A 465 -21.67 4.82 4.31
N GLU A 466 -22.37 5.96 4.41
CA GLU A 466 -22.38 6.98 3.37
C GLU A 466 -20.97 7.48 3.06
N ALA A 467 -20.15 7.74 4.09
CA ALA A 467 -18.76 8.13 3.90
C ALA A 467 -17.91 7.03 3.23
N VAL A 468 -18.16 5.75 3.56
CA VAL A 468 -17.49 4.61 2.90
C VAL A 468 -17.87 4.54 1.42
N LEU A 469 -19.16 4.69 1.11
CA LEU A 469 -19.66 4.65 -0.26
C LEU A 469 -19.12 5.82 -1.11
N LYS A 470 -19.03 7.03 -0.54
CA LYS A 470 -18.37 8.18 -1.18
C LYS A 470 -16.89 7.88 -1.45
N ALA A 471 -16.16 7.37 -0.46
CA ALA A 471 -14.76 7.02 -0.63
C ALA A 471 -14.55 5.93 -1.70
N GLN A 472 -15.49 4.98 -1.85
CA GLN A 472 -15.43 3.96 -2.90
C GLN A 472 -15.73 4.56 -4.28
N ALA A 473 -16.73 5.44 -4.39
CA ALA A 473 -17.00 6.19 -5.60
C ALA A 473 -15.83 7.12 -5.99
N ASP A 474 -15.09 7.64 -5.03
CA ASP A 474 -13.88 8.43 -5.24
C ASP A 474 -12.66 7.59 -5.67
N VAL A 475 -12.80 6.27 -5.83
CA VAL A 475 -11.73 5.37 -6.30
C VAL A 475 -12.03 4.71 -7.63
N GLY A 476 -13.26 4.24 -7.78
CA GLY A 476 -13.64 3.21 -8.75
C GLY A 476 -14.72 3.65 -9.69
#